data_AF-A0A410PS34-F1
#
_entry.id   AF-A0A410PS34-F1
#
_cell.length_a   1.000
_cell.length_b   1.000
_cell.length_c   1.000
_cell.angle_alpha   90.00
_cell.angle_beta   90.00
_cell.angle_gamma   90.00
#
_symmetry.space_group_name_H-M   'P 1'
#
loop_
_entity.id
_entity.type
_entity.pdbx_description
1 polymer ?
#
loop_
_entity_poly.entity_id
_entity_poly.type
_entity_poly.pdbx_seq_one_letter_code
_entity_poly.pdbx_strand_id
1 'polypeptide(L)'
;MDYKIKLELNIQDIMVFVIEIEPHETAIILYEDTRRSGNLLEDFSFLYPNFYQSEKEWDDFRNLIKATVFVFKKSLLEDEEMKDFLLYIAESMIEYKPEVNPKIEFKLDKTLFEYYCEKDSDYNRFIKYLLSFTENYNGFDASITDSNHLMQKLIL
;
A
#
# COMPACT_ATOMS: atom_id res chain seq x y z
N MET A 1 -9.39 -10.44 -16.73
CA MET A 1 -10.12 -9.88 -15.59
C MET A 1 -10.12 -8.38 -15.76
N ASP A 2 -11.28 -7.76 -15.72
CA ASP A 2 -11.40 -6.33 -15.94
C ASP A 2 -11.31 -5.61 -14.59
N TYR A 3 -10.50 -4.56 -14.53
CA TYR A 3 -10.26 -3.80 -13.32
C TYR A 3 -10.05 -2.32 -13.62
N LYS A 4 -10.28 -1.47 -12.61
CA LYS A 4 -10.03 -0.03 -12.67
C LYS A 4 -9.13 0.37 -11.52
N ILE A 5 -8.11 1.16 -11.80
CA ILE A 5 -7.24 1.76 -10.78
C ILE A 5 -7.59 3.24 -10.67
N LYS A 6 -7.83 3.70 -9.45
CA LYS A 6 -8.10 5.11 -9.12
C LYS A 6 -7.05 5.62 -8.14
N LEU A 7 -6.43 6.74 -8.46
CA LEU A 7 -5.58 7.45 -7.50
C LEU A 7 -6.50 8.15 -6.48
N GLU A 8 -6.39 7.75 -5.22
CA GLU A 8 -7.22 8.28 -4.13
C GLU A 8 -6.49 9.36 -3.33
N LEU A 9 -5.16 9.24 -3.18
CA LEU A 9 -4.31 10.20 -2.48
C LEU A 9 -2.91 10.19 -3.09
N ASN A 10 -2.28 11.36 -3.21
CA ASN A 10 -0.87 11.49 -3.54
C ASN A 10 -0.31 12.70 -2.79
N ILE A 11 0.43 12.44 -1.71
CA ILE A 11 1.02 13.47 -0.86
C ILE A 11 2.43 13.07 -0.43
N GLN A 12 3.41 13.92 -0.74
CA GLN A 12 4.81 13.72 -0.33
C GLN A 12 5.34 12.31 -0.64
N ASP A 13 5.54 11.50 0.41
CA ASP A 13 6.10 10.15 0.38
C ASP A 13 5.01 9.06 0.34
N ILE A 14 3.74 9.44 0.20
CA ILE A 14 2.59 8.55 0.31
C ILE A 14 1.72 8.62 -0.94
N MET A 15 1.38 7.45 -1.46
CA MET A 15 0.46 7.30 -2.58
C MET A 15 -0.58 6.22 -2.27
N VAL A 16 -1.84 6.48 -2.58
CA VAL A 16 -2.93 5.54 -2.35
C VAL A 16 -3.68 5.30 -3.63
N PHE A 17 -3.82 4.03 -4.00
CA PHE A 17 -4.68 3.59 -5.07
C PHE A 17 -5.83 2.74 -4.55
N VAL A 18 -6.99 2.89 -5.20
CA VAL A 18 -8.13 2.00 -5.06
C VAL A 18 -8.22 1.18 -6.34
N ILE A 19 -8.29 -0.14 -6.19
CA ILE A 19 -8.45 -1.10 -7.27
C ILE A 19 -9.87 -1.64 -7.20
N GLU A 20 -10.67 -1.40 -8.23
CA GLU A 20 -12.00 -1.97 -8.39
C GLU A 20 -11.92 -3.13 -9.38
N ILE A 21 -12.24 -4.33 -8.91
CA ILE A 21 -12.19 -5.58 -9.67
C ILE A 21 -13.63 -6.01 -9.94
N GLU A 22 -13.99 -6.12 -11.21
CA GLU A 22 -15.35 -6.51 -11.58
C GLU A 22 -15.58 -8.01 -11.27
N PRO A 23 -16.74 -8.38 -10.71
CA PRO A 23 -17.94 -7.53 -10.58
C PRO A 23 -18.02 -6.66 -9.32
N HIS A 24 -17.39 -6.98 -8.18
CA HIS A 24 -17.72 -6.32 -6.90
C HIS A 24 -16.58 -6.27 -5.85
N GLU A 25 -15.32 -6.41 -6.24
CA GLU A 25 -14.24 -6.47 -5.27
C GLU A 25 -13.40 -5.20 -5.29
N THR A 26 -12.94 -4.78 -4.12
CA THR A 26 -12.12 -3.58 -3.97
C THR A 26 -10.93 -3.88 -3.07
N ALA A 27 -9.77 -3.43 -3.51
CA ALA A 27 -8.55 -3.42 -2.73
C ALA A 27 -8.00 -1.99 -2.69
N ILE A 28 -7.29 -1.66 -1.62
CA ILE A 28 -6.54 -0.40 -1.51
C ILE A 28 -5.06 -0.75 -1.46
N ILE A 29 -4.24 -0.07 -2.26
CA ILE A 29 -2.79 -0.14 -2.12
C ILE A 29 -2.29 1.19 -1.58
N LEU A 30 -1.70 1.14 -0.39
CA LEU A 30 -1.01 2.26 0.25
C LEU A 30 0.49 2.08 0.03
N TYR A 31 1.11 3.00 -0.68
CA TYR A 31 2.56 3.10 -0.84
C TYR A 31 3.11 4.15 0.12
N GLU A 32 4.21 3.81 0.78
CA GLU A 32 5.02 4.71 1.60
C GLU A 32 6.48 4.60 1.19
N ASP A 33 7.09 5.73 0.84
CA ASP A 33 8.54 5.91 0.85
C ASP A 33 8.98 6.18 2.29
N THR A 34 9.63 5.19 2.90
CA THR A 34 10.01 5.25 4.32
C THR A 34 11.24 6.13 4.58
N ARG A 35 11.97 6.52 3.52
CA ARG A 35 13.23 7.29 3.58
C ARG A 35 14.28 6.69 4.50
N ARG A 36 14.28 5.36 4.65
CA ARG A 36 15.27 4.59 5.40
C ARG A 36 15.56 3.28 4.69
N SER A 37 16.68 2.66 5.02
CA SER A 37 16.93 1.27 4.65
C SER A 37 15.98 0.34 5.42
N GLY A 38 15.68 -0.81 4.85
CA GLY A 38 14.94 -1.85 5.57
C GLY A 38 15.82 -2.55 6.62
N ASN A 39 15.16 -3.06 7.67
CA ASN A 39 15.80 -3.89 8.68
C ASN A 39 15.47 -5.36 8.39
N LEU A 40 16.44 -6.27 8.47
CA LEU A 40 16.22 -7.70 8.19
C LEU A 40 15.13 -8.28 9.09
N LEU A 41 15.21 -8.07 10.40
CA LEU A 41 14.29 -8.71 11.34
C LEU A 41 12.87 -8.12 11.33
N GLU A 42 12.72 -6.83 11.01
CA GLU A 42 11.42 -6.14 11.03
C GLU A 42 10.75 -6.13 9.65
N ASP A 43 11.55 -5.91 8.60
CA ASP A 43 11.05 -5.71 7.24
C ASP A 43 11.15 -6.96 6.37
N PHE A 44 12.15 -7.80 6.59
CA PHE A 44 12.43 -8.96 5.75
C PHE A 44 12.62 -10.25 6.56
N SER A 45 11.81 -10.41 7.61
CA SER A 45 11.94 -11.53 8.55
C SER A 45 11.84 -12.91 7.89
N PHE A 46 11.19 -13.01 6.73
CA PHE A 46 11.10 -14.23 5.93
C PHE A 46 12.45 -14.68 5.33
N LEU A 47 13.42 -13.78 5.20
CA LEU A 47 14.80 -14.11 4.80
C LEU A 47 15.61 -14.67 5.98
N TYR A 48 15.16 -14.44 7.21
CA TYR A 48 15.77 -14.98 8.42
C TYR A 48 15.08 -16.28 8.88
N PRO A 49 15.80 -17.32 9.28
CA PRO A 49 17.26 -17.47 9.27
C PRO A 49 17.79 -18.13 7.98
N ASN A 50 16.97 -18.27 6.94
CA ASN A 50 17.29 -19.12 5.78
C ASN A 50 18.45 -18.57 4.92
N PHE A 51 18.50 -17.24 4.75
CA PHE A 51 19.51 -16.55 3.94
C PHE A 51 20.48 -15.72 4.77
N TYR A 52 20.03 -15.21 5.92
CA TYR A 52 20.83 -14.40 6.84
C TYR A 52 20.69 -14.93 8.26
N GLN A 53 21.77 -14.91 9.03
CA GLN A 53 21.80 -15.38 10.43
C GLN A 53 21.73 -14.24 11.45
N SER A 54 21.86 -12.98 11.03
CA SER A 54 21.68 -11.83 11.92
C SER A 54 21.54 -10.52 11.14
N GLU A 55 21.03 -9.48 11.81
CA GLU A 55 20.99 -8.11 11.30
C GLU A 55 22.38 -7.59 10.87
N LYS A 56 23.47 -8.13 11.43
CA LYS A 56 24.83 -7.71 11.08
C LYS A 56 25.26 -8.15 9.67
N GLU A 57 24.62 -9.18 9.12
CA GLU A 57 24.89 -9.70 7.77
C GLU A 57 24.04 -8.98 6.71
N TRP A 58 23.05 -8.19 7.15
CA TRP A 58 22.21 -7.41 6.27
C TRP A 58 22.97 -6.17 5.77
N ASP A 59 23.26 -6.14 4.47
CA ASP A 59 24.03 -5.09 3.80
C ASP A 59 23.21 -4.32 2.75
N ASP A 60 21.89 -4.50 2.75
CA ASP A 60 20.99 -3.79 1.83
C ASP A 60 20.58 -2.42 2.39
N PHE A 61 21.30 -1.40 1.92
CA PHE A 61 21.08 0.00 2.31
C PHE A 61 20.16 0.77 1.36
N ARG A 62 19.50 0.09 0.42
CA ARG A 62 18.56 0.70 -0.52
C ARG A 62 17.35 1.26 0.22
N ASN A 63 16.75 2.30 -0.34
CA ASN A 63 15.58 2.93 0.25
C ASN A 63 14.39 1.97 0.26
N LEU A 64 13.76 1.79 1.43
CA LEU A 64 12.63 0.90 1.60
C LEU A 64 11.33 1.58 1.14
N ILE A 65 10.70 0.99 0.14
CA ILE A 65 9.34 1.35 -0.28
C ILE A 65 8.38 0.29 0.25
N LYS A 66 7.44 0.69 1.10
CA LYS A 66 6.40 -0.21 1.63
C LYS A 66 5.14 -0.07 0.79
N ALA A 67 4.59 -1.20 0.34
CA ALA A 67 3.26 -1.27 -0.23
C ALA A 67 2.38 -2.17 0.64
N THR A 68 1.38 -1.58 1.28
CA THR A 68 0.37 -2.31 2.04
C THR A 68 -0.88 -2.47 1.18
N VAL A 69 -1.20 -3.71 0.82
CA VAL A 69 -2.39 -4.08 0.06
C VAL A 69 -3.50 -4.47 1.05
N PHE A 70 -4.47 -3.59 1.20
CA PHE A 70 -5.68 -3.86 1.96
C PHE A 70 -6.73 -4.52 1.07
N VAL A 71 -7.16 -5.72 1.45
CA VAL A 71 -8.28 -6.41 0.81
C VAL A 71 -9.53 -6.29 1.69
N PHE A 72 -10.71 -6.22 1.07
CA PHE A 72 -11.97 -6.10 1.83
C PHE A 72 -12.68 -7.43 2.08
N LYS A 73 -12.23 -8.51 1.41
CA LYS A 73 -12.76 -9.85 1.62
C LYS A 73 -11.63 -10.83 1.83
N LYS A 74 -11.83 -11.77 2.75
CA LYS A 74 -10.87 -12.85 3.03
C LYS A 74 -10.66 -13.76 1.82
N SER A 75 -11.70 -13.97 1.00
CA SER A 75 -11.64 -14.76 -0.22
C SER A 75 -10.55 -14.29 -1.19
N LEU A 76 -10.27 -12.98 -1.24
CA LEU A 76 -9.22 -12.40 -2.08
C LEU A 76 -7.80 -12.84 -1.68
N LEU A 77 -7.60 -13.24 -0.42
CA LEU A 77 -6.31 -13.76 0.07
C LEU A 77 -6.19 -15.27 -0.07
N GLU A 78 -7.33 -15.96 -0.17
CA GLU A 78 -7.41 -17.41 -0.31
C GLU A 78 -7.37 -17.84 -1.80
N ASP A 79 -7.69 -16.91 -2.70
CA ASP A 79 -7.53 -17.06 -4.15
C ASP A 79 -6.11 -16.66 -4.58
N GLU A 80 -5.29 -17.66 -4.92
CA GLU A 80 -3.90 -17.44 -5.34
C GLU A 80 -3.80 -16.63 -6.65
N GLU A 81 -4.70 -16.83 -7.62
CA GLU A 81 -4.67 -16.04 -8.87
C GLU A 81 -4.94 -14.57 -8.56
N MET A 82 -5.86 -14.31 -7.63
CA MET A 82 -6.19 -12.95 -7.21
C MET A 82 -5.07 -12.27 -6.44
N LYS A 83 -4.45 -13.03 -5.54
CA LYS A 83 -3.32 -12.55 -4.75
C LYS A 83 -2.11 -12.24 -5.64
N ASP A 84 -1.80 -13.10 -6.60
CA ASP A 84 -0.76 -12.86 -7.61
C ASP A 84 -1.08 -11.65 -8.48
N PHE A 85 -2.34 -11.47 -8.86
CA PHE A 85 -2.78 -10.29 -9.61
C PHE A 85 -2.61 -8.98 -8.83
N LEU A 86 -3.02 -8.95 -7.56
CA LEU A 86 -2.85 -7.79 -6.69
C LEU A 86 -1.37 -7.51 -6.42
N LEU A 87 -0.57 -8.55 -6.25
CA LEU A 87 0.88 -8.45 -6.12
C LEU A 87 1.49 -7.83 -7.38
N TYR A 88 1.11 -8.32 -8.56
CA TYR A 88 1.56 -7.77 -9.84
C TYR A 88 1.22 -6.27 -9.98
N ILE A 89 -0.01 -5.86 -9.63
CA ILE A 89 -0.35 -4.43 -9.63
C ILE A 89 0.54 -3.68 -8.64
N ALA A 90 0.68 -4.21 -7.42
CA ALA A 90 1.45 -3.59 -6.36
C ALA A 90 2.90 -3.33 -6.80
N GLU A 91 3.54 -4.32 -7.43
CA GLU A 91 4.90 -4.25 -7.95
C GLU A 91 5.02 -3.30 -9.15
N SER A 92 4.05 -3.35 -10.08
CA SER A 92 4.11 -2.60 -11.35
C SER A 92 4.15 -1.08 -11.18
N MET A 93 3.65 -0.56 -10.05
CA MET A 93 3.65 0.87 -9.73
C MET A 93 4.92 1.34 -9.05
N ILE A 94 5.78 0.41 -8.60
CA ILE A 94 7.08 0.74 -8.02
C ILE A 94 8.08 0.79 -9.16
N GLU A 95 8.60 1.98 -9.45
CA GLU A 95 9.65 2.13 -10.45
C GLU A 95 10.89 1.32 -10.01
N TYR A 96 11.28 0.32 -10.81
CA TYR A 96 12.43 -0.51 -10.51
C TYR A 96 13.72 0.31 -10.70
N LYS A 97 14.19 0.92 -9.60
CA LYS A 97 15.51 1.53 -9.53
C LYS A 97 16.47 0.62 -8.76
N PRO A 98 17.76 0.57 -9.13
CA PRO A 98 18.77 -0.16 -8.37
C PRO A 98 18.86 0.26 -6.89
N GLU A 99 18.29 1.41 -6.53
CA GLU A 99 18.40 2.06 -5.23
C GLU A 99 17.18 1.86 -4.31
N VAL A 100 16.17 1.09 -4.74
CA VAL A 100 14.98 0.81 -3.92
C VAL A 100 14.86 -0.67 -3.55
N ASN A 101 14.30 -0.92 -2.37
CA ASN A 101 13.96 -2.24 -1.87
C ASN A 101 12.45 -2.28 -1.54
N PRO A 102 11.62 -2.90 -2.40
CA PRO A 102 10.17 -2.95 -2.16
C PRO A 102 9.83 -4.02 -1.12
N LYS A 103 8.93 -3.68 -0.21
CA LYS A 103 8.27 -4.63 0.69
C LYS A 103 6.77 -4.55 0.48
N ILE A 104 6.17 -5.67 0.09
CA ILE A 104 4.73 -5.77 -0.13
C ILE A 104 4.13 -6.63 0.97
N GLU A 105 3.08 -6.12 1.61
CA GLU A 105 2.33 -6.86 2.63
C GLU A 105 0.84 -6.80 2.34
N PHE A 106 0.12 -7.85 2.74
CA PHE A 106 -1.34 -7.93 2.60
C PHE A 106 -2.00 -7.82 3.98
N LYS A 107 -3.06 -7.02 4.07
CA LYS A 107 -3.86 -6.84 5.28
C LYS A 107 -5.35 -6.98 4.99
N LEU A 108 -6.06 -7.54 5.95
CA LEU A 108 -7.52 -7.55 5.99
C LEU A 108 -7.95 -6.65 7.14
N ASP A 109 -8.51 -5.48 6.82
CA ASP A 109 -8.94 -4.51 7.82
C ASP A 109 -10.41 -4.10 7.61
N LYS A 110 -11.27 -4.53 8.54
CA LYS A 110 -12.72 -4.27 8.47
C LYS A 110 -13.04 -2.81 8.74
N THR A 111 -12.31 -2.16 9.63
CA THR A 111 -12.56 -0.76 9.99
C THR A 111 -12.20 0.16 8.84
N LEU A 112 -11.12 -0.12 8.13
CA LEU A 112 -10.78 0.60 6.90
C LEU A 112 -11.87 0.45 5.84
N PHE A 113 -12.43 -0.76 5.68
CA PHE A 113 -13.53 -1.00 4.74
C PHE A 113 -14.80 -0.21 5.10
N GLU A 114 -15.17 -0.17 6.38
CA GLU A 114 -16.29 0.64 6.86
C GLU A 114 -16.07 2.12 6.51
N TYR A 115 -14.88 2.64 6.78
CA TYR A 115 -14.57 4.05 6.49
C TYR A 115 -14.49 4.33 4.98
N TYR A 116 -14.03 3.36 4.18
CA TYR A 116 -14.07 3.46 2.74
C TYR A 116 -15.51 3.54 2.21
N CYS A 117 -16.43 2.72 2.73
CA CYS A 117 -17.85 2.78 2.36
C CYS A 117 -18.51 4.12 2.74
N GLU A 118 -18.05 4.76 3.82
CA GLU A 118 -18.55 6.04 4.31
C GLU A 118 -17.77 7.26 3.78
N LYS A 119 -16.80 7.06 2.87
CA LYS A 119 -15.83 8.09 2.49
C LYS A 119 -16.46 9.33 1.86
N ASP A 120 -17.61 9.20 1.19
CA ASP A 120 -18.33 10.34 0.62
C ASP A 120 -18.94 11.24 1.70
N SER A 121 -19.18 10.72 2.90
CA SER A 121 -19.67 11.47 4.06
C SER A 121 -18.54 11.99 4.96
N ASP A 122 -17.48 11.19 5.16
CA ASP A 122 -16.34 11.55 6.00
C ASP A 122 -15.01 11.04 5.44
N TYR A 123 -14.57 11.67 4.35
CA TYR A 123 -13.31 11.36 3.67
C TYR A 123 -12.09 11.53 4.59
N ASN A 124 -12.12 12.53 5.48
CA ASN A 124 -11.01 12.80 6.39
C ASN A 124 -10.78 11.66 7.37
N ARG A 125 -11.86 11.05 7.89
CA ARG A 125 -11.76 9.88 8.76
C ARG A 125 -11.14 8.69 8.04
N PHE A 126 -11.57 8.44 6.80
CA PHE A 126 -10.99 7.38 5.96
C PHE A 126 -9.48 7.59 5.75
N ILE A 127 -9.08 8.78 5.29
CA ILE A 127 -7.66 9.07 5.02
C ILE A 127 -6.83 9.04 6.31
N LYS A 128 -7.28 9.65 7.41
CA LYS A 128 -6.54 9.63 8.68
C LYS A 128 -6.32 8.21 9.20
N TYR A 129 -7.34 7.35 9.07
CA TYR A 129 -7.20 5.95 9.47
C TYR A 129 -6.23 5.21 8.55
N LEU A 130 -6.33 5.39 7.24
CA LEU A 130 -5.42 4.78 6.27
C LEU A 130 -3.96 5.22 6.51
N LEU A 131 -3.73 6.50 6.77
CA LEU A 131 -2.39 7.02 7.04
C LEU A 131 -1.81 6.54 8.37
N SER A 132 -2.64 6.11 9.32
CA SER A 132 -2.16 5.54 10.60
C SER A 132 -1.38 4.23 10.44
N PHE A 133 -1.43 3.61 9.25
CA PHE A 133 -0.63 2.43 8.91
C PHE A 133 0.77 2.76 8.38
N THR A 134 1.09 4.03 8.13
CA THR A 134 2.42 4.46 7.69
C THR A 134 3.37 4.68 8.86
N GLU A 135 4.66 4.40 8.69
CA GLU A 135 5.67 4.53 9.74
C GLU A 135 5.89 5.98 10.15
N ASN A 136 5.87 6.87 9.16
CA ASN A 136 6.21 8.28 9.33
C ASN A 136 4.97 9.16 9.62
N TYR A 137 3.82 8.59 9.96
CA TYR A 137 2.62 9.36 10.26
C TYR A 137 2.74 10.14 11.58
N ASN A 138 3.28 11.36 11.49
CA ASN A 138 3.40 12.29 12.61
C ASN A 138 2.14 13.15 12.83
N GLY A 139 0.96 12.62 12.51
CA GLY A 139 -0.31 13.36 12.66
C GLY A 139 -0.45 14.48 11.64
N PHE A 140 -0.26 14.15 10.36
CA PHE A 140 -0.36 15.09 9.24
C PHE A 140 -1.65 15.91 9.32
N ASP A 141 -1.52 17.20 9.65
CA ASP A 141 -2.60 18.18 9.59
C ASP A 141 -2.71 18.66 8.13
N ALA A 142 -2.92 17.71 7.23
CA ALA A 142 -3.31 18.06 5.87
C ALA A 142 -4.67 18.74 6.01
N SER A 143 -4.74 20.05 5.78
CA SER A 143 -5.94 20.61 5.19
C SER A 143 -6.13 19.86 3.86
N ILE A 144 -6.88 18.75 3.91
CA ILE A 144 -7.22 17.83 2.80
C ILE A 144 -8.02 18.56 1.69
N THR A 145 -8.11 19.89 1.76
CA THR A 145 -8.73 20.78 0.78
C THR A 145 -7.97 20.88 -0.55
N ASP A 146 -6.67 20.57 -0.58
CA ASP A 146 -5.86 20.69 -1.82
C ASP A 146 -5.82 19.41 -2.67
N SER A 147 -6.44 18.31 -2.21
CA SER A 147 -6.39 16.98 -2.86
C SER A 147 -7.37 16.82 -4.04
N ASN A 148 -8.28 17.76 -4.25
CA ASN A 148 -9.38 17.64 -5.23
C ASN A 148 -8.95 17.74 -6.71
N HIS A 149 -7.66 17.86 -7.01
CA HIS A 149 -7.19 18.17 -8.36
C HIS A 149 -6.65 16.96 -9.16
N LEU A 150 -6.53 15.77 -8.55
CA LEU A 150 -5.84 14.62 -9.17
C LEU A 150 -6.65 13.31 -9.23
N MET A 151 -7.99 13.37 -9.26
CA MET A 151 -8.78 12.23 -9.78
C MET A 151 -8.55 12.10 -11.29
N GLN A 152 -7.45 11.46 -11.70
CA GLN A 152 -7.29 10.99 -13.08
C GLN A 152 -7.95 9.62 -13.21
N LYS A 153 -9.03 9.58 -13.98
CA LYS A 153 -9.66 8.36 -14.47
C LYS A 153 -8.74 7.80 -15.56
N LEU A 154 -7.86 6.85 -15.23
CA LEU A 154 -7.18 6.07 -16.27
C LEU A 154 -8.23 5.16 -16.92
N ILE A 155 -8.54 5.44 -18.18
CA ILE A 155 -9.28 4.55 -19.07
C ILE A 155 -8.19 3.88 -19.90
N LEU A 156 -7.90 2.61 -19.62
CA LEU A 156 -7.15 1.74 -20.54
C LEU A 156 -8.12 1.12 -21.54
#